data_AF-A0A7S3HX31-F1
#
_entry.id   AF-A0A7S3HX31-F1
#
_cell.length_a   1.000
_cell.length_b   1.000
_cell.length_c   1.000
_cell.angle_alpha   90.00
_cell.angle_beta   90.00
_cell.angle_gamma   90.00
#
_symmetry.space_group_name_H-M   'P 1'
#
loop_
_entity.id
_entity.type
_entity.pdbx_description
1 polymer ?
#
loop_
_entity_poly.entity_id
_entity_poly.type
_entity_poly.pdbx_seq_one_letter_code
_entity_poly.pdbx_strand_id
1 'polypeptide(L)'
;MRFANKAQQLMLALALLVGLMSPQVAANCEDSYFPIYAGGATGKEDVRCFVYDPVQQLIIVGGVTNSADFAPAPNDHGYLFAIDLSGNWKWGSFFYNVSYAVSSIDGCQLSSQGNSLALTGLGNQVPLLM
;
A
#
# COMPACT_ATOMS: atom_id res chain seq x y z
N MET A 1 -54.32 -30.89 -17.15
CA MET A 1 -53.15 -30.75 -16.26
C MET A 1 -51.98 -31.49 -16.89
N ARG A 2 -50.98 -30.78 -17.43
CA ARG A 2 -49.84 -31.39 -18.12
C ARG A 2 -48.72 -31.63 -17.09
N PHE A 3 -48.43 -32.90 -16.82
CA PHE A 3 -47.28 -33.30 -16.03
C PHE A 3 -46.01 -32.96 -16.80
N ALA A 4 -45.28 -31.93 -16.36
CA ALA A 4 -43.94 -31.68 -16.86
C ALA A 4 -43.09 -32.92 -16.54
N ASN A 5 -42.40 -33.45 -17.55
CA ASN A 5 -41.55 -34.63 -17.43
C ASN A 5 -40.42 -34.32 -16.43
N LYS A 6 -40.10 -35.24 -15.50
CA LYS A 6 -39.09 -35.02 -14.45
C LYS A 6 -37.74 -34.56 -15.02
N ALA A 7 -37.39 -35.01 -16.22
CA ALA A 7 -36.19 -34.57 -16.94
C ALA A 7 -36.19 -33.07 -17.28
N GLN A 8 -37.36 -32.52 -17.62
CA GLN A 8 -37.53 -31.10 -17.93
C GLN A 8 -37.40 -30.22 -16.69
N GLN A 9 -37.90 -30.68 -15.54
CA GLN A 9 -37.73 -30.00 -14.26
C GLN A 9 -36.27 -30.02 -13.78
N LEU A 10 -35.57 -31.14 -13.99
CA LEU A 10 -34.14 -31.28 -13.65
C LEU A 10 -33.26 -30.35 -14.49
N MET A 11 -33.52 -30.28 -15.80
CA MET A 11 -32.81 -29.40 -16.73
C MET A 11 -33.02 -27.92 -16.39
N LEU A 12 -34.23 -27.53 -15.99
CA LEU A 12 -34.53 -26.16 -15.59
C LEU A 12 -33.83 -25.78 -14.28
N ALA A 13 -33.80 -26.70 -13.31
CA ALA A 13 -33.08 -26.49 -12.05
C ALA A 13 -31.57 -26.38 -12.27
N LEU A 14 -31.00 -27.21 -13.14
CA LEU A 14 -29.58 -27.16 -13.47
C LEU A 14 -29.20 -25.88 -14.22
N ALA A 15 -30.05 -25.41 -15.14
CA ALA A 15 -29.85 -24.13 -15.82
C ALA A 15 -29.92 -22.93 -14.84
N LEU A 16 -30.77 -23.00 -13.81
CA LEU A 16 -30.85 -21.98 -12.77
C LEU A 16 -29.60 -21.95 -11.88
N LEU A 17 -29.07 -23.13 -11.53
CA LEU A 17 -27.84 -23.28 -10.73
C LEU A 17 -26.59 -22.76 -11.48
N VAL A 18 -26.52 -22.98 -12.79
CA VAL A 18 -25.41 -22.48 -13.62
C VAL A 18 -25.55 -20.97 -13.89
N GLY A 19 -26.76 -20.43 -13.98
CA GLY A 19 -27.01 -19.00 -14.19
C GLY A 19 -26.74 -18.12 -12.95
N LEU A 20 -26.79 -18.68 -11.74
CA LEU A 20 -26.54 -17.95 -10.49
C LEU A 20 -25.06 -17.88 -10.09
N MET A 21 -24.20 -18.68 -10.72
CA MET A 21 -22.75 -18.61 -10.53
C MET A 21 -22.14 -17.70 -11.59
N SER A 22 -22.52 -16.41 -11.56
CA SER A 22 -21.70 -15.41 -12.24
C SER A 22 -20.31 -15.46 -11.60
N PRO A 23 -19.21 -15.62 -12.35
CA PRO A 23 -17.88 -15.47 -11.78
C PRO A 23 -17.71 -14.01 -11.34
N GLN A 24 -17.99 -13.73 -10.06
CA GLN A 24 -17.80 -12.42 -9.43
C GLN A 24 -16.32 -12.08 -9.19
N VAL A 25 -15.40 -12.79 -9.85
CA VAL A 25 -13.96 -12.62 -9.63
C VAL A 25 -13.38 -11.50 -10.51
N ALA A 26 -14.16 -10.89 -11.41
CA ALA A 26 -13.65 -9.97 -12.42
C ALA A 26 -14.13 -8.50 -12.31
N ALA A 27 -14.65 -8.05 -11.17
CA ALA A 27 -15.09 -6.65 -11.02
C ALA A 27 -14.08 -5.73 -10.28
N ASN A 28 -13.03 -6.29 -9.65
CA ASN A 28 -12.16 -5.51 -8.76
C ASN A 28 -10.71 -5.36 -9.27
N CYS A 29 -10.47 -5.59 -10.56
CA CYS A 29 -9.12 -5.51 -11.16
C CYS A 29 -9.02 -4.40 -12.22
N GLU A 30 -9.87 -3.38 -12.18
CA GLU A 30 -9.82 -2.25 -13.13
C GLU A 30 -8.98 -1.06 -12.65
N ASP A 31 -8.40 -1.09 -11.45
CA ASP A 31 -7.53 0.00 -11.04
C ASP A 31 -6.16 -0.14 -11.73
N SER A 32 -5.86 0.81 -12.61
CA SER A 32 -4.58 0.94 -13.29
C SER A 32 -3.49 1.19 -12.26
N TYR A 33 -2.84 0.12 -11.80
CA TYR A 33 -1.91 0.17 -10.66
C TYR A 33 -0.53 0.74 -10.96
N PHE A 34 -0.21 1.22 -12.17
CA PHE A 34 1.15 1.69 -12.44
C PHE A 34 1.29 2.76 -13.52
N PRO A 35 2.30 3.65 -13.39
CA PRO A 35 3.18 3.85 -12.22
C PRO A 35 2.77 5.02 -11.32
N ILE A 36 2.73 4.79 -10.00
CA ILE A 36 2.66 5.85 -8.99
C ILE A 36 4.08 6.36 -8.76
N TYR A 37 4.28 7.66 -8.97
CA TYR A 37 5.56 8.33 -8.74
C TYR A 37 5.49 9.14 -7.44
N ALA A 38 6.48 8.97 -6.58
CA ALA A 38 6.68 9.79 -5.39
C ALA A 38 8.12 10.31 -5.42
N GLY A 39 8.29 11.62 -5.28
CA GLY A 39 9.53 12.33 -5.61
C GLY A 39 9.42 13.07 -6.95
N GLY A 40 10.44 13.85 -7.30
CA GLY A 40 10.42 14.71 -8.49
C GLY A 40 11.76 14.79 -9.21
N ALA A 41 11.96 15.85 -9.98
CA ALA A 41 12.93 15.88 -11.08
C ALA A 41 14.40 15.78 -10.66
N THR A 42 14.71 16.00 -9.38
CA THR A 42 16.07 16.04 -8.86
C THR A 42 16.18 15.31 -7.54
N GLY A 43 17.19 14.44 -7.43
CA GLY A 43 17.45 13.65 -6.24
C GLY A 43 17.29 12.17 -6.50
N LYS A 44 17.33 11.38 -5.42
CA LYS A 44 17.11 9.93 -5.41
C LYS A 44 16.16 9.60 -4.27
N GLU A 45 15.26 8.66 -4.52
CA GLU A 45 14.42 8.01 -3.52
C GLU A 45 14.83 6.55 -3.44
N ASP A 46 15.52 6.18 -2.37
CA ASP A 46 15.86 4.80 -2.07
C ASP A 46 14.79 4.20 -1.16
N VAL A 47 13.90 3.39 -1.72
CA VAL A 47 12.79 2.73 -1.01
C VAL A 47 13.33 1.54 -0.23
N ARG A 48 13.18 1.57 1.10
CA ARG A 48 13.64 0.51 2.01
C ARG A 48 12.52 -0.05 2.89
N CYS A 49 11.42 0.67 3.02
CA CYS A 49 10.19 0.26 3.67
C CYS A 49 9.06 0.25 2.64
N PHE A 50 8.33 -0.86 2.57
CA PHE A 50 7.09 -0.96 1.82
C PHE A 50 6.14 -1.89 2.60
N VAL A 51 5.00 -1.36 3.03
CA VAL A 51 4.00 -2.15 3.75
C VAL A 51 2.59 -1.75 3.35
N TYR A 52 1.71 -2.73 3.24
CA TYR A 52 0.29 -2.52 3.01
C TYR A 52 -0.47 -2.66 4.34
N ASP A 53 -1.24 -1.64 4.69
CA ASP A 53 -2.20 -1.67 5.80
C ASP A 53 -3.59 -2.08 5.25
N PRO A 54 -4.05 -3.31 5.53
CA PRO A 54 -5.33 -3.80 5.03
C PRO A 54 -6.54 -3.18 5.76
N VAL A 55 -6.35 -2.61 6.96
CA VAL A 55 -7.44 -2.00 7.75
C VAL A 55 -7.76 -0.61 7.19
N GLN A 56 -6.72 0.18 6.92
CA GLN A 56 -6.88 1.54 6.38
C GLN A 56 -6.82 1.59 4.84
N GLN A 57 -6.48 0.47 4.20
CA GLN A 57 -6.26 0.37 2.75
C GLN A 57 -5.19 1.36 2.25
N LEU A 58 -4.08 1.44 2.98
CA LEU A 58 -2.96 2.33 2.66
C LEU A 58 -1.73 1.53 2.25
N ILE A 59 -1.01 2.03 1.26
CA ILE A 59 0.37 1.61 0.96
C ILE A 59 1.28 2.64 1.63
N ILE A 60 2.12 2.17 2.53
CA ILE A 60 3.08 2.98 3.28
C ILE A 60 4.47 2.68 2.73
N VAL A 61 5.18 3.73 2.37
CA VAL A 61 6.50 3.66 1.74
C VAL A 61 7.46 4.55 2.53
N GLY A 62 8.67 4.07 2.77
CA GLY A 62 9.70 4.85 3.43
C GLY A 62 11.09 4.46 2.98
N GLY A 63 12.05 5.29 3.35
CA GLY A 63 13.41 5.08 2.93
C GLY A 63 14.32 6.26 3.20
N VAL A 64 15.30 6.43 2.31
CA VAL A 64 16.24 7.55 2.31
C VAL A 64 16.05 8.35 1.03
N THR A 65 15.98 9.67 1.17
CA THR A 65 15.90 10.59 0.03
C THR A 65 16.86 11.75 0.22
N ASN A 66 17.25 12.38 -0.89
CA ASN A 66 17.90 13.69 -0.92
C ASN A 66 17.18 14.65 -1.87
N SER A 67 15.95 14.29 -2.26
CA SER A 67 15.14 15.08 -3.18
C SER A 67 14.56 16.30 -2.48
N ALA A 68 14.55 17.41 -3.23
CA ALA A 68 13.97 18.68 -2.79
C ALA A 68 12.45 18.59 -2.59
N ASP A 69 11.78 17.61 -3.21
CA ASP A 69 10.33 17.41 -3.12
C ASP A 69 9.90 16.91 -1.73
N PHE A 70 10.81 16.29 -0.98
CA PHE A 70 10.56 15.84 0.39
C PHE A 70 11.08 16.82 1.44
N ALA A 71 12.25 17.44 1.23
CA ALA A 71 12.78 18.48 2.10
C ALA A 71 13.70 19.43 1.33
N PRO A 72 13.80 20.73 1.72
CA PRO A 72 14.71 21.68 1.10
C PRO A 72 16.18 21.47 1.52
N ALA A 73 16.61 20.23 1.75
CA ALA A 73 17.93 19.88 2.25
C ALA A 73 18.63 18.91 1.28
N PRO A 74 19.87 19.21 0.85
CA PRO A 74 20.57 18.40 -0.16
C PRO A 74 21.20 17.12 0.40
N ASN A 75 21.26 16.95 1.72
CA ASN A 75 21.82 15.74 2.34
C ASN A 75 20.77 14.64 2.48
N ASP A 76 21.24 13.39 2.47
CA ASP A 76 20.41 12.21 2.71
C ASP A 76 19.66 12.37 4.05
N HIS A 77 18.37 12.04 4.01
CA HIS A 77 17.45 12.12 5.13
C HIS A 77 16.36 11.06 5.02
N GLY A 78 15.76 10.70 6.16
CA GLY A 78 14.69 9.72 6.20
C GLY A 78 13.40 10.31 5.63
N TYR A 79 12.61 9.49 4.95
CA TYR A 79 11.25 9.86 4.57
C TYR A 79 10.28 8.69 4.78
N LEU A 80 9.00 9.04 4.97
CA LEU A 80 7.90 8.10 5.07
C LEU A 80 6.64 8.77 4.51
N PHE A 81 5.89 8.08 3.66
CA PHE A 81 4.60 8.56 3.17
C PHE A 81 3.59 7.42 3.05
N ALA A 82 2.31 7.79 2.95
CA ALA A 82 1.24 6.87 2.65
C ALA A 82 0.36 7.38 1.52
N ILE A 83 -0.06 6.43 0.69
CA ILE A 83 -1.02 6.60 -0.41
C ILE A 83 -2.18 5.62 -0.22
N ASP A 84 -3.34 5.95 -0.77
CA ASP A 84 -4.41 4.94 -0.94
C ASP A 84 -4.17 4.06 -2.17
N LEU A 85 -5.03 3.06 -2.34
CA LEU A 85 -5.00 2.14 -3.49
C LEU A 85 -5.23 2.83 -4.85
N SER A 86 -5.80 4.04 -4.86
CA SER A 86 -5.94 4.86 -6.05
C SER A 86 -4.74 5.77 -6.31
N GLY A 87 -3.69 5.68 -5.48
CA GLY A 87 -2.46 6.46 -5.59
C GLY A 87 -2.57 7.89 -5.06
N ASN A 88 -3.64 8.24 -4.34
CA ASN A 88 -3.76 9.57 -3.74
C ASN A 88 -2.90 9.66 -2.49
N TRP A 89 -2.12 10.73 -2.39
CA TRP A 89 -1.37 11.06 -1.18
C TRP A 89 -2.30 11.27 0.01
N LYS A 90 -2.04 10.59 1.12
CA LYS A 90 -2.78 10.76 2.38
C LYS A 90 -1.98 11.55 3.40
N TRP A 91 -0.73 11.19 3.59
CA TRP A 91 0.18 11.90 4.46
C TRP A 91 1.64 11.58 4.09
N GLY A 92 2.55 12.44 4.52
CA GLY A 92 3.98 12.25 4.34
C GLY A 92 4.77 13.04 5.37
N SER A 93 5.92 12.51 5.75
CA SER A 93 6.87 13.14 6.66
C SER A 93 8.28 12.88 6.18
N PHE A 94 9.14 13.88 6.36
CA PHE A 94 10.59 13.73 6.25
C PHE A 94 11.22 13.90 7.63
N PHE A 95 12.41 13.35 7.81
CA PHE A 95 13.11 13.35 9.08
C PHE A 95 14.54 13.84 8.89
N TYR A 96 14.91 14.89 9.63
CA TYR A 96 16.20 15.55 9.48
C TYR A 96 16.95 15.70 10.80
N ASN A 97 18.27 15.57 10.73
CA ASN A 97 19.18 15.61 11.85
C ASN A 97 19.49 17.05 12.33
N VAL A 98 18.56 17.68 13.07
CA VAL A 98 18.84 18.91 13.84
C VAL A 98 18.60 18.79 15.34
N SER A 99 17.80 17.82 15.82
CA SER A 99 17.56 17.67 17.27
C SER A 99 17.17 16.25 17.73
N TYR A 100 16.46 15.47 16.90
CA TYR A 100 16.24 14.02 17.08
C TYR A 100 16.40 13.37 15.71
N ALA A 101 17.47 12.60 15.58
CA ALA A 101 18.24 12.57 14.35
C ALA A 101 17.93 11.38 13.44
N VAL A 102 16.65 11.03 13.22
CA VAL A 102 16.32 9.96 12.26
C VAL A 102 16.89 10.37 10.90
N SER A 103 17.95 9.68 10.49
CA SER A 103 18.70 9.91 9.26
C SER A 103 18.30 8.93 8.16
N SER A 104 17.68 7.81 8.51
CA SER A 104 17.16 6.83 7.58
C SER A 104 15.96 6.10 8.14
N ILE A 105 15.07 5.66 7.24
CA ILE A 105 14.14 4.56 7.49
C ILE A 105 14.67 3.38 6.68
N ASP A 106 14.97 2.27 7.37
CA ASP A 106 15.61 1.08 6.78
C ASP A 106 14.70 -0.16 6.83
N GLY A 107 13.56 -0.06 7.51
CA GLY A 107 12.56 -1.11 7.54
C GLY A 107 11.28 -0.65 8.21
N CYS A 108 10.21 -1.40 7.96
CA CYS A 108 8.93 -1.18 8.59
C CYS A 108 8.12 -2.46 8.72
N GLN A 109 7.33 -2.53 9.79
CA GLN A 109 6.49 -3.68 10.06
C GLN A 109 5.18 -3.23 10.69
N LEU A 110 4.07 -3.58 10.04
CA LEU A 110 2.75 -3.41 10.62
C LEU A 110 2.53 -4.46 11.71
N SER A 111 1.95 -4.03 12.83
CA SER A 111 1.49 -4.95 13.88
C SER A 111 0.46 -5.93 13.35
N SER A 112 0.36 -7.11 13.98
CA SER A 112 -0.64 -8.12 13.63
C SER A 112 -2.09 -7.65 13.77
N GLN A 113 -2.32 -6.60 14.57
CA GLN A 113 -3.64 -5.98 14.76
C GLN A 113 -3.88 -4.79 13.82
N GLY A 114 -2.88 -4.36 13.05
CA GLY A 114 -3.00 -3.22 12.13
C GLY A 114 -3.15 -1.86 12.81
N ASN A 115 -2.87 -1.74 14.11
CA ASN A 115 -3.09 -0.51 14.88
C ASN A 115 -1.79 0.29 15.13
N SER A 116 -0.63 -0.32 14.88
CA SER A 116 0.67 0.32 14.96
C SER A 116 1.59 -0.13 13.84
N LEU A 117 2.50 0.77 13.46
CA LEU A 117 3.57 0.57 12.51
C LEU A 117 4.89 0.75 13.28
N ALA A 118 5.72 -0.29 13.29
CA ALA A 118 7.08 -0.19 13.78
C ALA A 118 8.01 0.21 12.63
N LEU A 119 8.92 1.15 12.88
CA LEU A 119 9.91 1.64 11.92
C LEU A 119 11.31 1.39 12.48
N THR A 120 12.18 0.82 11.66
CA THR A 120 13.61 0.67 11.99
C THR A 120 14.44 1.60 11.13
N GLY A 121 15.54 2.09 11.67
CA GLY A 121 16.43 3.00 10.94
C GLY A 121 17.66 3.40 11.73
N LEU A 122 18.28 4.50 11.29
CA LEU A 122 19.42 5.11 11.95
C LEU A 122 19.10 6.52 12.43
N GLY A 123 19.67 6.84 13.58
CA GLY A 123 19.42 8.03 14.38
C GLY A 123 20.75 8.57 14.85
N ASN A 124 21.30 9.61 14.20
CA ASN A 124 22.68 10.03 14.42
C ASN A 124 23.68 8.85 14.35
N GLN A 125 23.54 8.00 13.31
CA GLN A 125 24.36 6.78 13.10
C GLN A 125 24.16 5.67 14.14
N VAL A 126 23.14 5.75 15.00
CA VAL A 126 22.78 4.71 15.98
C VAL A 126 21.46 4.06 15.57
N PRO A 127 21.28 2.73 15.69
CA PRO A 127 20.01 2.09 15.43
C PRO A 127 18.86 2.69 16.24
N LEU A 128 17.71 2.88 15.59
CA LEU A 128 16.46 3.26 16.23
C LEU A 128 15.33 2.31 15.86
N LEU A 129 14.37 2.24 16.79
CA LEU A 129 13.07 1.65 16.61
C LEU A 129 12.04 2.70 17.04
N MET A 130 11.10 3.02 16.17
CA MET A 130 9.97 3.94 16.42
C MET A 130 8.65 3.22 16.25
#